data_AF-A0A165EX33-F1
#
_entry.id   AF-A0A165EX33-F1
#
_cell.length_a   1.000
_cell.length_b   1.000
_cell.length_c   1.000
_cell.angle_alpha   90.00
_cell.angle_beta   90.00
_cell.angle_gamma   90.00
#
_symmetry.space_group_name_H-M   'P 1'
#
loop_
_entity.id
_entity.type
_entity.pdbx_description
1 polymer ?
#
loop_
_entity_poly.entity_id
_entity_poly.type
_entity_poly.pdbx_seq_one_letter_code
_entity_poly.pdbx_strand_id
1 'polypeptide(L)'
;YHWDLPQALQDKGGWTNREIVNWFENYAQVCVKSFGDRVKNWMVLNEPMVFTGAGYFLGVHAPGRTGLKNFLPAVHHAVLCQAAGAKILRNLLPNAQIGSTVSCSQITPYSTNPRDVSAANRADIFFNRLFIEAVSGLGYPVNEIKTLKRIERYMKPDDETNMVFDFDFIGVQNYTREIIKASFLVPYLRAKIVPASKRNVKTTLMDWEVFPPSIYNMIKQFGQYKGVKKMLITENGAAFPDRLINGEVNDEERLNYLQSHVEQVYKAKKEGMNVEGYFVWTFTDNFEWAEGYN
;
A
#
# COMPACT_ATOMS: atom_id res chain seq x y z
N TYR A 1 8.67 -8.52 1.94
CA TYR A 1 8.91 -7.89 3.26
C TYR A 1 7.60 -7.35 3.79
N HIS A 2 7.29 -7.62 5.07
CA HIS A 2 6.00 -7.30 5.67
C HIS A 2 6.16 -6.59 7.02
N TRP A 3 6.87 -5.47 6.99
CA TRP A 3 6.96 -4.46 8.07
C TRP A 3 7.75 -4.87 9.32
N ASP A 4 8.40 -6.00 9.26
CA ASP A 4 9.16 -6.67 10.31
C ASP A 4 10.66 -6.38 10.20
N LEU A 5 11.06 -5.12 10.01
CA LEU A 5 12.47 -4.74 9.88
C LEU A 5 13.25 -5.20 11.13
N PRO A 6 14.36 -5.96 10.98
CA PRO A 6 15.16 -6.36 12.13
C PRO A 6 15.65 -5.15 12.93
N GLN A 7 15.47 -5.20 14.25
CA GLN A 7 15.86 -4.11 15.16
C GLN A 7 17.33 -3.71 14.99
N ALA A 8 18.23 -4.67 14.80
CA ALA A 8 19.65 -4.40 14.57
C ALA A 8 19.93 -3.55 13.31
N LEU A 9 19.04 -3.57 12.30
CA LEU A 9 19.12 -2.69 11.14
C LEU A 9 18.46 -1.33 11.43
N GLN A 10 17.38 -1.32 12.21
CA GLN A 10 16.75 -0.09 12.69
C GLN A 10 17.69 0.76 13.56
N ASP A 11 18.50 0.12 14.41
CA ASP A 11 19.51 0.79 15.26
C ASP A 11 20.60 1.47 14.42
N LYS A 12 20.82 0.98 13.19
CA LYS A 12 21.69 1.61 12.18
C LYS A 12 20.97 2.68 11.34
N GLY A 13 19.71 3.00 11.65
CA GLY A 13 18.90 4.00 10.96
C GLY A 13 17.74 3.44 10.12
N GLY A 14 17.67 2.13 9.93
CA GLY A 14 16.57 1.46 9.22
C GLY A 14 16.31 2.03 7.83
N TRP A 15 15.04 2.32 7.50
CA TRP A 15 14.67 2.86 6.18
C TRP A 15 15.22 4.25 5.88
N THR A 16 15.70 4.99 6.90
CA THR A 16 16.40 6.26 6.66
C THR A 16 17.87 6.10 6.28
N ASN A 17 18.44 4.91 6.48
CA ASN A 17 19.81 4.59 6.09
C ASN A 17 19.82 3.96 4.70
N ARG A 18 20.61 4.55 3.79
CA ARG A 18 20.72 4.07 2.40
C ARG A 18 21.28 2.66 2.28
N GLU A 19 22.11 2.21 3.23
CA GLU A 19 22.63 0.84 3.25
C GLU A 19 21.52 -0.23 3.32
N ILE A 20 20.28 0.16 3.65
CA ILE A 20 19.13 -0.75 3.60
C ILE A 20 18.92 -1.38 2.23
N VAL A 21 19.30 -0.69 1.14
CA VAL A 21 19.22 -1.26 -0.21
C VAL A 21 20.13 -2.49 -0.32
N ASN A 22 21.38 -2.39 0.14
CA ASN A 22 22.33 -3.51 0.16
C ASN A 22 21.86 -4.64 1.09
N TRP A 23 21.32 -4.29 2.27
CA TRP A 23 20.79 -5.30 3.19
C TRP A 23 19.59 -6.03 2.60
N PHE A 24 18.72 -5.31 1.89
CA PHE A 24 17.55 -5.88 1.25
C PHE A 24 17.90 -6.76 0.06
N GLU A 25 18.88 -6.37 -0.76
CA GLU A 25 19.41 -7.22 -1.84
C GLU A 25 19.97 -8.54 -1.29
N ASN A 26 20.77 -8.49 -0.22
CA ASN A 26 21.28 -9.68 0.45
C ASN A 26 20.15 -10.57 0.99
N TYR A 27 19.14 -9.97 1.64
CA TYR A 27 17.96 -10.68 2.10
C TYR A 27 17.21 -11.37 0.95
N ALA A 28 16.95 -10.66 -0.15
CA ALA A 28 16.29 -11.20 -1.32
C ALA A 28 17.09 -12.38 -1.93
N GLN A 29 18.42 -12.27 -2.03
CA GLN A 29 19.27 -13.37 -2.50
C GLN A 29 19.17 -14.61 -1.61
N VAL A 30 19.18 -14.43 -0.28
CA VAL A 30 19.02 -15.55 0.66
C VAL A 30 17.66 -16.23 0.48
N CYS A 31 16.58 -15.45 0.37
CA CYS A 31 15.24 -15.99 0.12
C CYS A 31 15.18 -16.79 -1.18
N VAL A 32 15.75 -16.26 -2.27
CA VAL A 32 15.77 -16.95 -3.56
C VAL A 32 16.57 -18.25 -3.49
N LYS A 33 17.77 -18.24 -2.90
CA LYS A 33 18.60 -19.44 -2.76
C LYS A 33 17.93 -20.53 -1.94
N SER A 34 17.11 -20.13 -0.96
CA SER A 34 16.47 -21.06 -0.02
C SER A 34 15.11 -21.60 -0.50
N PHE A 35 14.38 -20.80 -1.29
CA PHE A 35 12.97 -21.10 -1.62
C PHE A 35 12.62 -20.98 -3.12
N GLY A 36 13.54 -20.50 -3.96
CA GLY A 36 13.33 -20.25 -5.39
C GLY A 36 13.02 -21.49 -6.22
N ASP A 37 13.35 -22.67 -5.74
CA ASP A 37 12.99 -23.95 -6.34
C ASP A 37 11.48 -24.20 -6.32
N ARG A 38 10.79 -23.75 -5.27
CA ARG A 38 9.36 -24.02 -5.01
C ARG A 38 8.45 -22.81 -5.18
N VAL A 39 8.89 -21.62 -4.76
CA VAL A 39 8.07 -20.40 -4.79
C VAL A 39 8.05 -19.81 -6.21
N LYS A 40 6.85 -19.75 -6.81
CA LYS A 40 6.65 -19.27 -8.19
C LYS A 40 6.19 -17.81 -8.28
N ASN A 41 5.55 -17.31 -7.23
CA ASN A 41 5.02 -15.95 -7.15
C ASN A 41 5.69 -15.22 -5.99
N TRP A 42 6.26 -14.04 -6.26
CA TRP A 42 7.03 -13.26 -5.31
C TRP A 42 6.46 -11.86 -5.19
N MET A 43 6.24 -11.42 -3.95
CA MET A 43 5.87 -10.04 -3.63
C MET A 43 7.03 -9.38 -2.90
N VAL A 44 7.59 -8.32 -3.47
CA VAL A 44 8.82 -7.71 -2.95
C VAL A 44 8.57 -7.00 -1.63
N LEU A 45 7.72 -5.98 -1.65
CA LEU A 45 7.28 -5.24 -0.45
C LEU A 45 5.76 -5.32 -0.31
N ASN A 46 5.31 -5.45 0.94
CA ASN A 46 3.91 -5.22 1.30
C ASN A 46 3.71 -3.74 1.69
N GLU A 47 2.72 -3.09 1.09
CA GLU A 47 2.24 -1.72 1.40
C GLU A 47 3.33 -0.72 1.78
N PRO A 48 4.23 -0.34 0.84
CA PRO A 48 5.34 0.52 1.19
C PRO A 48 4.92 1.92 1.66
N MET A 49 3.77 2.42 1.21
CA MET A 49 3.18 3.64 1.77
C MET A 49 2.87 3.46 3.26
N VAL A 50 2.25 2.35 3.68
CA VAL A 50 1.78 2.20 5.07
C VAL A 50 2.95 2.18 6.03
N PHE A 51 3.97 1.34 5.82
CA PHE A 51 5.09 1.31 6.79
C PHE A 51 5.95 2.58 6.75
N THR A 52 6.06 3.28 5.62
CA THR A 52 6.81 4.56 5.57
C THR A 52 5.99 5.72 6.14
N GLY A 53 4.71 5.82 5.78
CA GLY A 53 3.79 6.84 6.26
C GLY A 53 3.45 6.67 7.75
N ALA A 54 2.95 5.51 8.15
CA ALA A 54 2.62 5.25 9.55
C ALA A 54 3.87 5.13 10.43
N GLY A 55 4.97 4.55 9.93
CA GLY A 55 6.18 4.31 10.72
C GLY A 55 7.20 5.46 10.76
N TYR A 56 7.27 6.28 9.71
CA TYR A 56 8.29 7.35 9.56
C TYR A 56 7.70 8.76 9.38
N PHE A 57 6.39 8.90 9.23
CA PHE A 57 5.74 10.22 9.18
C PHE A 57 4.81 10.47 10.38
N LEU A 58 3.88 9.56 10.65
CA LEU A 58 2.89 9.69 11.72
C LEU A 58 3.35 9.10 13.07
N GLY A 59 4.24 8.11 13.04
CA GLY A 59 4.75 7.43 14.23
C GLY A 59 3.77 6.49 14.91
N VAL A 60 2.74 6.02 14.19
CA VAL A 60 1.70 5.10 14.69
C VAL A 60 2.16 3.65 14.58
N HIS A 61 2.92 3.31 13.53
CA HIS A 61 3.55 1.99 13.38
C HIS A 61 5.02 2.04 13.77
N ALA A 62 5.65 0.88 13.95
CA ALA A 62 7.09 0.78 14.10
C ALA A 62 7.81 1.45 12.90
N PRO A 63 8.92 2.18 13.12
CA PRO A 63 9.64 2.39 14.39
C PRO A 63 9.15 3.60 15.22
N GLY A 64 7.97 4.15 14.95
CA GLY A 64 7.42 5.27 15.73
C GLY A 64 8.08 6.62 15.45
N ARG A 65 8.67 6.80 14.26
CA ARG A 65 9.36 8.04 13.86
C ARG A 65 8.37 9.00 13.20
N THR A 66 8.60 10.31 13.36
CA THR A 66 7.70 11.34 12.84
C THR A 66 8.39 12.35 11.94
N GLY A 67 7.63 12.95 11.04
CA GLY A 67 8.05 14.09 10.23
C GLY A 67 8.88 13.78 8.98
N LEU A 68 9.00 14.79 8.12
CA LEU A 68 9.52 14.62 6.75
C LEU A 68 10.98 14.18 6.65
N LYS A 69 11.81 14.52 7.65
CA LYS A 69 13.22 14.12 7.66
C LYS A 69 13.40 12.60 7.76
N ASN A 70 12.40 11.92 8.33
CA ASN A 70 12.35 10.46 8.43
C ASN A 70 11.58 9.87 7.25
N PHE A 71 10.43 10.46 6.91
CA PHE A 71 9.55 9.98 5.84
C PHE A 71 10.19 9.98 4.45
N LEU A 72 10.77 11.11 4.01
CA LEU A 72 11.27 11.25 2.64
C LEU A 72 12.41 10.28 2.29
N PRO A 73 13.46 10.09 3.13
CA PRO A 73 14.46 9.07 2.84
C PRO A 73 13.88 7.65 2.93
N ALA A 74 12.96 7.38 3.86
CA ALA A 74 12.33 6.07 3.99
C ALA A 74 11.52 5.71 2.73
N VAL A 75 10.74 6.64 2.18
CA VAL A 75 10.06 6.47 0.89
C VAL A 75 11.07 6.16 -0.21
N HIS A 76 12.09 6.99 -0.36
CA HIS A 76 13.04 6.84 -1.45
C HIS A 76 13.79 5.50 -1.42
N HIS A 77 14.29 5.11 -0.25
CA HIS A 77 15.00 3.85 -0.10
C HIS A 77 14.06 2.64 -0.21
N ALA A 78 12.80 2.76 0.20
CA ALA A 78 11.80 1.70 -0.01
C ALA A 78 11.51 1.49 -1.51
N VAL A 79 11.35 2.56 -2.30
CA VAL A 79 11.22 2.45 -3.77
C VAL A 79 12.46 1.77 -4.38
N LEU A 80 13.67 2.17 -3.97
CA LEU A 80 14.90 1.51 -4.43
C LEU A 80 14.92 0.03 -4.07
N CYS A 81 14.51 -0.34 -2.84
CA CYS A 81 14.43 -1.74 -2.41
C CYS A 81 13.43 -2.55 -3.23
N GLN A 82 12.28 -1.97 -3.61
CA GLN A 82 11.32 -2.63 -4.50
C GLN A 82 11.99 -3.05 -5.81
N ALA A 83 12.65 -2.11 -6.47
CA ALA A 83 13.30 -2.38 -7.75
C ALA A 83 14.53 -3.29 -7.61
N ALA A 84 15.38 -3.06 -6.61
CA ALA A 84 16.57 -3.86 -6.35
C ALA A 84 16.22 -5.32 -6.04
N GLY A 85 15.27 -5.57 -5.13
CA GLY A 85 14.80 -6.92 -4.83
C GLY A 85 14.16 -7.61 -6.03
N ALA A 86 13.37 -6.88 -6.81
CA ALA A 86 12.76 -7.41 -8.03
C ALA A 86 13.82 -7.78 -9.10
N LYS A 87 14.87 -6.98 -9.25
CA LYS A 87 15.99 -7.24 -10.17
C LYS A 87 16.77 -8.49 -9.75
N ILE A 88 17.04 -8.66 -8.46
CA ILE A 88 17.65 -9.89 -7.90
C ILE A 88 16.77 -11.11 -8.21
N LEU A 89 15.46 -11.01 -7.93
CA LEU A 89 14.51 -12.08 -8.20
C LEU A 89 14.51 -12.46 -9.69
N ARG A 90 14.39 -11.48 -10.60
CA ARG A 90 14.36 -11.74 -12.05
C ARG A 90 15.65 -12.36 -12.55
N ASN A 91 16.80 -11.88 -12.08
CA ASN A 91 18.10 -12.40 -12.49
C ASN A 91 18.29 -13.88 -12.10
N LEU A 92 17.84 -14.27 -10.90
CA LEU A 92 18.02 -15.62 -10.38
C LEU A 92 16.86 -16.57 -10.72
N LEU A 93 15.66 -16.03 -10.94
CA LEU A 93 14.43 -16.76 -11.23
C LEU A 93 13.74 -16.15 -12.47
N PRO A 94 14.28 -16.34 -13.69
CA PRO A 94 13.80 -15.68 -14.89
C PRO A 94 12.32 -15.99 -15.20
N ASN A 95 11.82 -17.14 -14.75
CA ASN A 95 10.44 -17.60 -14.99
C ASN A 95 9.49 -17.32 -13.81
N ALA A 96 9.96 -16.73 -12.71
CA ALA A 96 9.09 -16.39 -11.58
C ALA A 96 8.15 -15.23 -11.95
N GLN A 97 6.98 -15.21 -11.32
CA GLN A 97 6.07 -14.07 -11.32
C GLN A 97 6.47 -13.12 -10.19
N ILE A 98 6.87 -11.90 -10.54
CA ILE A 98 7.42 -10.92 -9.60
C ILE A 98 6.50 -9.70 -9.56
N GLY A 99 5.98 -9.40 -8.38
CA GLY A 99 5.11 -8.26 -8.15
C GLY A 99 5.48 -7.48 -6.89
N SER A 100 4.74 -6.40 -6.66
CA SER A 100 4.73 -5.65 -5.41
C SER A 100 3.30 -5.25 -5.10
N THR A 101 3.01 -4.88 -3.84
CA THR A 101 1.65 -4.50 -3.45
C THR A 101 1.53 -3.01 -3.19
N VAL A 102 0.30 -2.50 -3.34
CA VAL A 102 -0.11 -1.14 -2.99
C VAL A 102 -1.31 -1.20 -2.06
N SER A 103 -1.16 -0.65 -0.86
CA SER A 103 -2.29 -0.20 -0.04
C SER A 103 -2.92 0.98 -0.75
N CYS A 104 -4.22 0.93 -0.97
CA CYS A 104 -4.92 1.99 -1.69
C CYS A 104 -6.32 2.21 -1.17
N SER A 105 -6.85 3.39 -1.47
CA SER A 105 -8.21 3.79 -1.10
C SER A 105 -8.81 4.67 -2.18
N GLN A 106 -10.10 4.46 -2.48
CA GLN A 106 -10.82 5.41 -3.31
C GLN A 106 -10.89 6.75 -2.58
N ILE A 107 -10.21 7.76 -3.12
CA ILE A 107 -10.24 9.10 -2.55
C ILE A 107 -11.42 9.88 -3.13
N THR A 108 -12.31 10.38 -2.27
CA THR A 108 -13.45 11.20 -2.65
C THR A 108 -13.40 12.55 -1.91
N PRO A 109 -13.55 13.70 -2.60
CA PRO A 109 -13.61 14.98 -1.92
C PRO A 109 -14.90 15.09 -1.09
N TYR A 110 -14.81 15.71 0.08
CA TYR A 110 -15.94 15.92 0.99
C TYR A 110 -17.07 16.74 0.35
N SER A 111 -16.73 17.66 -0.56
CA SER A 111 -17.68 18.47 -1.30
C SER A 111 -17.11 18.89 -2.66
N THR A 112 -17.92 19.54 -3.48
CA THR A 112 -17.49 20.14 -4.76
C THR A 112 -16.67 21.43 -4.57
N ASN A 113 -16.43 21.86 -3.33
CA ASN A 113 -15.58 23.01 -3.06
C ASN A 113 -14.17 22.78 -3.64
N PRO A 114 -13.61 23.71 -4.43
CA PRO A 114 -12.28 23.55 -5.03
C PRO A 114 -11.17 23.22 -4.02
N ARG A 115 -11.30 23.68 -2.77
CA ARG A 115 -10.34 23.36 -1.70
C ARG A 115 -10.37 21.87 -1.32
N ASP A 116 -11.57 21.28 -1.22
CA ASP A 116 -11.75 19.86 -0.91
C ASP A 116 -11.30 18.99 -2.08
N VAL A 117 -11.61 19.38 -3.32
CA VAL A 117 -11.11 18.71 -4.53
C VAL A 117 -9.58 18.73 -4.58
N SER A 118 -8.96 19.89 -4.34
CA SER A 118 -7.50 20.00 -4.31
C SER A 118 -6.88 19.18 -3.17
N ALA A 119 -7.55 19.09 -2.02
CA ALA A 119 -7.12 18.25 -0.89
C ALA A 119 -7.21 16.75 -1.21
N ALA A 120 -8.29 16.32 -1.86
CA ALA A 120 -8.47 14.95 -2.35
C ALA A 120 -7.36 14.57 -3.34
N ASN A 121 -7.03 15.45 -4.29
CA ASN A 121 -5.94 15.20 -5.25
C ASN A 121 -4.57 14.99 -4.55
N ARG A 122 -4.26 15.78 -3.52
CA ARG A 122 -3.03 15.58 -2.73
C ARG A 122 -3.06 14.30 -1.91
N ALA A 123 -4.21 13.93 -1.35
CA ALA A 123 -4.37 12.67 -0.64
C ALA A 123 -4.18 11.47 -1.59
N ASP A 124 -4.79 11.48 -2.77
CA ASP A 124 -4.62 10.43 -3.78
C ASP A 124 -3.15 10.24 -4.19
N ILE A 125 -2.42 11.34 -4.34
CA ILE A 125 -0.97 11.27 -4.56
C ILE A 125 -0.27 10.50 -3.44
N PHE A 126 -0.57 10.84 -2.18
CA PHE A 126 0.11 10.27 -1.03
C PHE A 126 -0.27 8.80 -0.80
N PHE A 127 -1.57 8.48 -0.84
CA PHE A 127 -2.09 7.14 -0.57
C PHE A 127 -1.82 6.17 -1.73
N ASN A 128 -2.04 6.61 -2.97
CA ASN A 128 -2.16 5.68 -4.10
C ASN A 128 -0.98 5.78 -5.09
N ARG A 129 -0.51 7.00 -5.39
CA ARG A 129 0.35 7.24 -6.57
C ARG A 129 1.84 7.27 -6.26
N LEU A 130 2.22 7.69 -5.05
CA LEU A 130 3.60 8.01 -4.67
C LEU A 130 4.61 6.90 -5.01
N PHE A 131 4.25 5.65 -4.75
CA PHE A 131 5.13 4.50 -4.99
C PHE A 131 4.99 3.94 -6.41
N ILE A 132 3.76 3.74 -6.90
CA ILE A 132 3.53 3.12 -8.22
C ILE A 132 4.11 3.97 -9.36
N GLU A 133 4.00 5.30 -9.28
CA GLU A 133 4.53 6.20 -10.31
C GLU A 133 6.06 6.18 -10.33
N ALA A 134 6.71 6.14 -9.16
CA ALA A 134 8.15 6.06 -9.06
C ALA A 134 8.70 4.77 -9.67
N VAL A 135 8.15 3.60 -9.28
CA VAL A 135 8.63 2.30 -9.79
C VAL A 135 8.27 2.04 -11.26
N SER A 136 7.25 2.73 -11.78
CA SER A 136 6.84 2.66 -13.19
C SER A 136 7.65 3.58 -14.09
N GLY A 137 8.59 4.36 -13.55
CA GLY A 137 9.41 5.31 -14.32
C GLY A 137 8.72 6.63 -14.67
N LEU A 138 7.58 6.95 -14.03
CA LEU A 138 6.93 8.26 -14.15
C LEU A 138 7.56 9.30 -13.20
N GLY A 139 8.45 8.87 -12.30
CA GLY A 139 9.05 9.70 -11.27
C GLY A 139 8.10 9.96 -10.10
N TYR A 140 8.53 10.80 -9.15
CA TYR A 140 7.68 11.17 -8.02
C TYR A 140 6.65 12.25 -8.41
N PRO A 141 5.37 12.13 -8.00
CA PRO A 141 4.33 13.14 -8.23
C PRO A 141 4.52 14.42 -7.38
N VAL A 142 5.47 15.27 -7.78
CA VAL A 142 5.91 16.43 -6.98
C VAL A 142 5.17 17.74 -7.24
N ASN A 143 4.34 17.82 -8.29
CA ASN A 143 3.78 19.09 -8.77
C ASN A 143 2.75 19.67 -7.78
N GLU A 144 1.88 18.82 -7.24
CA GLU A 144 0.80 19.18 -6.34
C GLU A 144 1.27 19.26 -4.88
N ILE A 145 2.34 18.55 -4.54
CA ILE A 145 2.96 18.53 -3.21
C ILE A 145 4.43 18.90 -3.33
N LYS A 146 4.71 20.21 -3.42
CA LYS A 146 6.08 20.75 -3.57
C LYS A 146 7.08 20.22 -2.55
N THR A 147 6.64 19.85 -1.37
CA THR A 147 7.49 19.28 -0.32
C THR A 147 8.11 17.94 -0.72
N LEU A 148 7.46 17.16 -1.59
CA LEU A 148 8.00 15.88 -2.10
C LEU A 148 9.25 16.08 -2.96
N LYS A 149 9.48 17.26 -3.56
CA LYS A 149 10.75 17.58 -4.26
C LYS A 149 11.97 17.41 -3.37
N ARG A 150 11.80 17.50 -2.04
CA ARG A 150 12.90 17.27 -1.09
C ARG A 150 13.39 15.82 -1.07
N ILE A 151 12.70 14.87 -1.71
CA ILE A 151 13.21 13.50 -1.95
C ILE A 151 14.53 13.53 -2.71
N GLU A 152 14.71 14.49 -3.64
CA GLU A 152 15.95 14.67 -4.43
C GLU A 152 17.21 14.77 -3.57
N ARG A 153 17.10 15.22 -2.31
CA ARG A 153 18.23 15.30 -1.36
C ARG A 153 18.79 13.94 -0.94
N TYR A 154 18.00 12.88 -1.14
CA TYR A 154 18.34 11.51 -0.77
C TYR A 154 18.66 10.64 -2.00
N MET A 155 18.51 11.20 -3.20
CA MET A 155 18.78 10.54 -4.47
C MET A 155 20.26 10.65 -4.84
N LYS A 156 20.78 9.59 -5.44
CA LYS A 156 22.06 9.54 -6.17
C LYS A 156 21.80 9.61 -7.69
N PRO A 157 22.80 9.97 -8.51
CA PRO A 157 22.62 10.17 -9.96
C PRO A 157 21.89 9.03 -10.69
N ASP A 158 22.17 7.78 -10.34
CA ASP A 158 21.58 6.62 -11.03
C ASP A 158 20.22 6.17 -10.46
N ASP A 159 19.73 6.80 -9.39
CA ASP A 159 18.54 6.32 -8.67
C ASP A 159 17.28 6.41 -9.50
N GLU A 160 17.16 7.40 -10.37
CA GLU A 160 16.01 7.52 -11.28
C GLU A 160 15.87 6.29 -12.18
N THR A 161 16.99 5.71 -12.60
CA THR A 161 16.99 4.47 -13.40
C THR A 161 16.90 3.23 -12.50
N ASN A 162 17.57 3.27 -11.34
CA ASN A 162 17.64 2.12 -10.44
C ASN A 162 16.31 1.83 -9.75
N MET A 163 15.45 2.84 -9.55
CA MET A 163 14.15 2.71 -8.90
C MET A 163 13.06 2.12 -9.79
N VAL A 164 13.32 1.92 -11.09
CA VAL A 164 12.35 1.40 -12.06
C VAL A 164 12.43 -0.11 -12.19
N PHE A 165 11.27 -0.77 -12.22
CA PHE A 165 11.14 -2.18 -12.54
C PHE A 165 9.79 -2.49 -13.21
N ASP A 166 9.81 -3.36 -14.21
CA ASP A 166 8.62 -3.82 -14.93
C ASP A 166 8.04 -5.09 -14.28
N PHE A 167 7.16 -4.89 -13.30
CA PHE A 167 6.52 -5.98 -12.54
C PHE A 167 5.58 -6.82 -13.40
N ASP A 168 5.51 -8.13 -13.12
CA ASP A 168 4.57 -9.04 -13.79
C ASP A 168 3.14 -8.83 -13.30
N PHE A 169 2.98 -8.42 -12.04
CA PHE A 169 1.70 -8.07 -11.45
C PHE A 169 1.83 -6.98 -10.38
N ILE A 170 0.75 -6.23 -10.16
CA ILE A 170 0.60 -5.36 -8.99
C ILE A 170 -0.48 -5.94 -8.08
N GLY A 171 -0.13 -6.13 -6.81
CA GLY A 171 -1.08 -6.47 -5.76
C GLY A 171 -1.86 -5.24 -5.31
N VAL A 172 -3.18 -5.28 -5.41
CA VAL A 172 -4.07 -4.22 -4.95
C VAL A 172 -4.62 -4.63 -3.58
N GLN A 173 -4.46 -3.76 -2.60
CA GLN A 173 -4.97 -3.95 -1.25
C GLN A 173 -5.89 -2.77 -0.93
N ASN A 174 -7.19 -3.05 -0.88
CA ASN A 174 -8.20 -2.02 -0.65
C ASN A 174 -9.21 -2.52 0.39
N TYR A 175 -9.42 -1.72 1.42
CA TYR A 175 -10.33 -2.04 2.52
C TYR A 175 -11.53 -1.10 2.59
N THR A 176 -11.31 0.17 2.25
CA THR A 176 -12.29 1.25 2.37
C THR A 176 -12.08 2.31 1.28
N ARG A 177 -13.04 3.25 1.20
CA ARG A 177 -12.82 4.57 0.59
C ARG A 177 -12.46 5.60 1.66
N GLU A 178 -11.87 6.70 1.22
CA GLU A 178 -11.55 7.84 2.08
C GLU A 178 -12.26 9.10 1.61
N ILE A 179 -12.90 9.79 2.56
CA ILE A 179 -13.52 11.10 2.32
C ILE A 179 -12.59 12.19 2.82
N ILE A 180 -12.14 13.06 1.91
CA ILE A 180 -11.11 14.05 2.20
C ILE A 180 -11.68 15.47 2.23
N LYS A 181 -11.42 16.17 3.34
CA LYS A 181 -11.74 17.59 3.52
C LYS A 181 -10.47 18.41 3.61
N ALA A 182 -10.49 19.62 3.05
CA ALA A 182 -9.41 20.57 3.22
C ALA A 182 -9.20 20.90 4.71
N SER A 183 -7.94 20.93 5.14
CA SER A 183 -7.59 21.24 6.52
C SER A 183 -6.27 21.99 6.57
N PHE A 184 -6.30 23.28 6.92
CA PHE A 184 -5.08 24.07 7.07
C PHE A 184 -4.23 23.64 8.28
N LEU A 185 -4.83 22.94 9.23
CA LEU A 185 -4.18 22.47 10.46
C LEU A 185 -3.28 21.26 10.23
N VAL A 186 -3.37 20.58 9.08
CA VAL A 186 -2.53 19.43 8.74
C VAL A 186 -1.37 19.93 7.86
N PRO A 187 -0.13 19.99 8.39
CA PRO A 187 1.02 20.49 7.62
C PRO A 187 1.25 19.66 6.36
N TYR A 188 1.73 20.32 5.30
CA TYR A 188 2.10 19.76 3.99
C TYR A 188 0.93 19.21 3.16
N LEU A 189 0.14 18.28 3.69
CA LEU A 189 -1.00 17.67 3.00
C LEU A 189 -2.19 18.62 2.91
N ARG A 190 -2.38 19.51 3.89
CA ARG A 190 -3.52 20.43 3.98
C ARG A 190 -4.87 19.72 3.75
N ALA A 191 -4.97 18.48 4.21
CA ALA A 191 -6.05 17.55 3.95
C ALA A 191 -6.26 16.73 5.22
N LYS A 192 -7.50 16.33 5.50
CA LYS A 192 -7.82 15.38 6.55
C LYS A 192 -8.89 14.41 6.09
N ILE A 193 -8.80 13.18 6.58
CA ILE A 193 -9.86 12.19 6.48
C ILE A 193 -11.05 12.67 7.33
N VAL A 194 -12.26 12.50 6.79
CA VAL A 194 -13.52 12.63 7.54
C VAL A 194 -13.91 11.22 7.99
N PRO A 195 -13.79 10.90 9.30
CA PRO A 195 -14.01 9.55 9.83
C PRO A 195 -15.37 8.97 9.41
N ALA A 196 -15.44 7.66 9.15
CA ALA A 196 -16.66 7.01 8.68
C ALA A 196 -17.80 7.11 9.70
N SER A 197 -17.48 6.98 10.99
CA SER A 197 -18.35 7.19 12.14
C SER A 197 -19.04 8.56 12.16
N LYS A 198 -18.43 9.58 11.52
CA LYS A 198 -18.99 10.94 11.41
C LYS A 198 -19.81 11.17 10.14
N ARG A 199 -20.01 10.14 9.31
CA ARG A 199 -20.67 10.22 8.01
C ARG A 199 -21.99 9.45 7.92
N ASN A 200 -22.44 8.83 9.02
CA ASN A 200 -23.66 8.02 9.08
C ASN A 200 -23.68 6.91 8.00
N VAL A 201 -22.58 6.17 7.90
CA VAL A 201 -22.37 5.05 6.97
C VAL A 201 -22.08 3.79 7.77
N LYS A 202 -22.24 2.61 7.14
CA LYS A 202 -21.85 1.34 7.76
C LYS A 202 -20.34 1.29 7.95
N THR A 203 -19.89 0.90 9.14
CA THR A 203 -18.47 0.82 9.49
C THR A 203 -18.06 -0.56 10.00
N THR A 204 -16.78 -0.88 9.84
CA THR A 204 -16.11 -1.97 10.55
C THR A 204 -15.73 -1.52 11.98
N LEU A 205 -15.13 -2.42 12.77
CA LEU A 205 -14.50 -2.08 14.06
C LEU A 205 -13.40 -1.02 13.94
N MET A 206 -12.74 -0.95 12.77
CA MET A 206 -11.62 -0.04 12.48
C MET A 206 -12.07 1.38 12.10
N ASP A 207 -13.36 1.72 12.27
CA ASP A 207 -13.99 2.94 11.73
C ASP A 207 -13.78 3.11 10.21
N TRP A 208 -13.69 1.99 9.48
CA TRP A 208 -13.60 1.97 8.03
C TRP A 208 -14.98 1.81 7.42
N GLU A 209 -15.27 2.57 6.37
CA GLU A 209 -16.55 2.46 5.70
C GLU A 209 -16.64 1.17 4.88
N VAL A 210 -17.75 0.45 5.03
CA VAL A 210 -18.09 -0.65 4.13
C VAL A 210 -18.58 -0.05 2.80
N PHE A 211 -17.66 0.14 1.86
CA PHE A 211 -17.96 0.71 0.54
C PHE A 211 -17.42 -0.18 -0.60
N PRO A 212 -18.15 -1.25 -0.98
CA PRO A 212 -17.71 -2.20 -2.01
C PRO A 212 -17.25 -1.56 -3.34
N PRO A 213 -17.90 -0.51 -3.89
CA PRO A 213 -17.45 0.08 -5.15
C PRO A 213 -16.01 0.65 -5.13
N SER A 214 -15.42 0.85 -3.94
CA SER A 214 -14.02 1.29 -3.80
C SER A 214 -13.05 0.36 -4.52
N ILE A 215 -13.19 -0.96 -4.33
CA ILE A 215 -12.24 -1.91 -4.90
C ILE A 215 -12.29 -1.92 -6.44
N TYR A 216 -13.49 -1.83 -7.02
CA TYR A 216 -13.67 -1.67 -8.47
C TYR A 216 -12.98 -0.40 -8.98
N ASN A 217 -13.15 0.73 -8.28
CA ASN A 217 -12.54 2.00 -8.68
C ASN A 217 -11.01 1.96 -8.55
N MET A 218 -10.47 1.26 -7.55
CA MET A 218 -9.02 1.06 -7.43
C MET A 218 -8.47 0.17 -8.54
N ILE A 219 -9.11 -0.95 -8.87
CA ILE A 219 -8.75 -1.78 -10.03
C ILE A 219 -8.74 -0.93 -11.31
N LYS A 220 -9.78 -0.11 -11.51
CA LYS A 220 -9.88 0.78 -12.66
C LYS A 220 -8.75 1.81 -12.69
N GLN A 221 -8.44 2.46 -11.57
CA GLN A 221 -7.38 3.47 -11.48
C GLN A 221 -6.01 2.85 -11.75
N PHE A 222 -5.64 1.76 -11.08
CA PHE A 222 -4.33 1.14 -11.28
C PHE A 222 -4.19 0.47 -12.65
N GLY A 223 -5.30 -0.03 -13.22
CA GLY A 223 -5.32 -0.59 -14.58
C GLY A 223 -5.04 0.43 -15.70
N GLN A 224 -5.04 1.74 -15.41
CA GLN A 224 -4.69 2.78 -16.39
C GLN A 224 -3.17 2.95 -16.60
N TYR A 225 -2.35 2.46 -15.66
CA TYR A 225 -0.90 2.51 -15.81
C TYR A 225 -0.45 1.50 -16.85
N LYS A 226 0.23 1.97 -17.91
CA LYS A 226 0.71 1.12 -19.02
C LYS A 226 1.61 -0.05 -18.56
N GLY A 227 2.35 0.14 -17.45
CA GLY A 227 3.20 -0.90 -16.86
C GLY A 227 2.46 -1.94 -16.02
N VAL A 228 1.17 -1.72 -15.71
CA VAL A 228 0.37 -2.66 -14.91
C VAL A 228 -0.23 -3.70 -15.84
N LYS A 229 0.50 -4.80 -16.03
CA LYS A 229 0.11 -5.89 -16.92
C LYS A 229 -1.03 -6.72 -16.36
N LYS A 230 -1.00 -6.99 -15.06
CA LYS A 230 -1.92 -7.88 -14.32
C LYS A 230 -2.08 -7.35 -12.90
N MET A 231 -3.27 -7.50 -12.34
CA MET A 231 -3.57 -7.18 -10.95
C MET A 231 -4.02 -8.43 -10.20
N LEU A 232 -3.67 -8.48 -8.92
CA LEU A 232 -4.20 -9.45 -7.96
C LEU A 232 -4.76 -8.65 -6.78
N ILE A 233 -5.94 -8.99 -6.28
CA ILE A 233 -6.36 -8.47 -4.98
C ILE A 233 -5.61 -9.29 -3.93
N THR A 234 -4.50 -8.75 -3.42
CA THR A 234 -3.60 -9.50 -2.53
C THR A 234 -4.05 -9.46 -1.08
N GLU A 235 -4.86 -8.46 -0.71
CA GLU A 235 -5.55 -8.38 0.57
C GLU A 235 -6.87 -7.62 0.40
N ASN A 236 -7.95 -8.16 0.96
CA ASN A 236 -9.23 -7.46 1.16
C ASN A 236 -10.00 -8.19 2.28
N GLY A 237 -10.59 -7.42 3.19
CA GLY A 237 -11.18 -7.97 4.41
C GLY A 237 -11.84 -6.92 5.29
N ALA A 238 -12.45 -7.36 6.38
CA ALA A 238 -13.05 -6.48 7.36
C ALA A 238 -13.02 -7.11 8.75
N ALA A 239 -12.85 -6.26 9.77
CA ALA A 239 -13.00 -6.63 11.17
C ALA A 239 -14.41 -6.26 11.67
N PHE A 240 -15.18 -7.26 12.11
CA PHE A 240 -16.48 -7.09 12.75
C PHE A 240 -16.48 -7.79 14.11
N PRO A 241 -17.39 -7.44 15.02
CA PRO A 241 -17.47 -8.12 16.32
C PRO A 241 -17.87 -9.59 16.14
N ASP A 242 -16.96 -10.50 16.45
CA ASP A 242 -17.24 -11.93 16.46
C ASP A 242 -17.85 -12.38 17.80
N ARG A 243 -18.75 -13.35 17.74
CA ARG A 243 -19.33 -14.01 18.92
C ARG A 243 -19.32 -15.52 18.72
N LEU A 244 -18.58 -16.21 19.59
CA LEU A 244 -18.58 -17.67 19.64
C LEU A 244 -19.83 -18.15 20.38
N ILE A 245 -20.74 -18.82 19.67
CA ILE A 245 -21.96 -19.39 20.23
C ILE A 245 -21.99 -20.87 19.85
N ASN A 246 -22.01 -21.76 20.85
CA ASN A 246 -22.04 -23.21 20.65
C ASN A 246 -20.90 -23.76 19.75
N GLY A 247 -19.72 -23.14 19.79
CA GLY A 247 -18.56 -23.55 18.99
C GLY A 247 -18.53 -22.99 17.57
N GLU A 248 -19.48 -22.13 17.21
CA GLU A 248 -19.57 -21.50 15.88
C GLU A 248 -19.51 -19.97 15.99
N VAL A 249 -18.95 -19.33 14.96
CA VAL A 249 -18.97 -17.88 14.77
C VAL A 249 -19.80 -17.59 13.51
N ASN A 250 -21.00 -17.05 13.72
CA ASN A 250 -21.91 -16.69 12.64
C ASN A 250 -21.70 -15.21 12.24
N ASP A 251 -20.61 -14.94 11.52
CA ASP A 251 -20.25 -13.59 11.06
C ASP A 251 -20.87 -13.26 9.69
N GLU A 252 -22.18 -12.96 9.71
CA GLU A 252 -22.92 -12.55 8.51
C GLU A 252 -22.40 -11.21 7.94
N GLU A 253 -21.82 -10.35 8.76
CA GLU A 253 -21.32 -9.05 8.31
C GLU A 253 -20.07 -9.18 7.45
N ARG A 254 -19.10 -9.99 7.87
CA ARG A 254 -17.91 -10.31 7.09
C ARG A 254 -18.27 -11.11 5.84
N LEU A 255 -19.22 -12.04 5.93
CA LEU A 255 -19.72 -12.76 4.75
C LEU A 255 -20.25 -11.79 3.69
N ASN A 256 -21.15 -10.88 4.07
CA ASN A 256 -21.72 -9.88 3.18
C ASN A 256 -20.67 -8.90 2.65
N TYR A 257 -19.70 -8.49 3.47
CA TYR A 257 -18.57 -7.67 3.04
C TYR A 257 -17.80 -8.36 1.92
N LEU A 258 -17.38 -9.62 2.13
CA LEU A 258 -16.58 -10.37 1.16
C LEU A 258 -17.35 -10.62 -0.13
N GLN A 259 -18.61 -11.06 -0.05
CA GLN A 259 -19.45 -11.30 -1.23
C GLN A 259 -19.59 -10.03 -2.07
N SER A 260 -19.95 -8.91 -1.45
CA SER A 260 -20.14 -7.65 -2.17
C SER A 260 -18.85 -7.09 -2.78
N HIS A 261 -17.68 -7.29 -2.16
CA HIS A 261 -16.40 -6.88 -2.74
C HIS A 261 -15.96 -7.81 -3.88
N VAL A 262 -16.13 -9.12 -3.74
CA VAL A 262 -15.86 -10.09 -4.81
C VAL A 262 -16.75 -9.83 -6.04
N GLU A 263 -18.01 -9.43 -5.85
CA GLU A 263 -18.88 -9.00 -6.95
C GLU A 263 -18.31 -7.80 -7.72
N GLN A 264 -17.69 -6.83 -7.03
CA GLN A 264 -17.05 -5.67 -7.65
C GLN A 264 -15.78 -6.05 -8.43
N VAL A 265 -15.00 -6.99 -7.91
CA VAL A 265 -13.84 -7.57 -8.61
C VAL A 265 -14.29 -8.32 -9.86
N TYR A 266 -15.35 -9.13 -9.74
CA TYR A 266 -15.95 -9.85 -10.86
C TYR A 266 -16.52 -8.90 -11.93
N LYS A 267 -17.16 -7.81 -11.52
CA LYS A 267 -17.58 -6.75 -12.42
C LYS A 267 -16.40 -6.15 -13.19
N ALA A 268 -15.31 -5.81 -12.50
CA ALA A 268 -14.11 -5.29 -13.16
C ALA A 268 -13.53 -6.28 -14.19
N LYS A 269 -13.50 -7.58 -13.85
CA LYS A 269 -13.08 -8.64 -14.76
C LYS A 269 -13.98 -8.73 -15.99
N LYS A 270 -15.31 -8.67 -15.82
CA LYS A 270 -16.29 -8.68 -16.93
C LYS A 270 -16.16 -7.50 -17.87
N GLU A 271 -15.74 -6.35 -17.34
CA GLU A 271 -15.47 -5.15 -18.13
C GLU A 271 -14.08 -5.15 -18.80
N GLY A 272 -13.34 -6.26 -18.73
CA GLY A 272 -12.07 -6.46 -19.43
C GLY A 272 -10.83 -5.99 -18.66
N MET A 273 -10.96 -5.57 -17.40
CA MET A 273 -9.80 -5.21 -16.57
C MET A 273 -9.02 -6.46 -16.18
N ASN A 274 -7.69 -6.41 -16.25
CA ASN A 274 -6.84 -7.58 -16.01
C ASN A 274 -6.61 -7.86 -14.51
N VAL A 275 -7.66 -8.24 -13.80
CA VAL A 275 -7.61 -8.77 -12.43
C VAL A 275 -7.74 -10.30 -12.47
N GLU A 276 -6.81 -11.01 -11.82
CA GLU A 276 -6.65 -12.47 -12.01
C GLU A 276 -6.66 -13.28 -10.70
N GLY A 277 -6.91 -12.64 -9.56
CA GLY A 277 -6.96 -13.34 -8.29
C GLY A 277 -7.45 -12.47 -7.15
N TYR A 278 -7.88 -13.14 -6.09
CA TYR A 278 -8.41 -12.52 -4.88
C TYR A 278 -8.00 -13.34 -3.65
N PHE A 279 -7.38 -12.67 -2.69
CA PHE A 279 -6.90 -13.22 -1.43
C PHE A 279 -7.64 -12.50 -0.30
N VAL A 280 -8.38 -13.27 0.50
CA VAL A 280 -9.07 -12.75 1.68
C VAL A 280 -8.01 -12.43 2.75
N TRP A 281 -8.03 -11.19 3.24
CA TRP A 281 -7.43 -10.85 4.52
C TRP A 281 -8.50 -11.02 5.60
N THR A 282 -8.37 -11.91 6.57
CA THR A 282 -7.21 -12.76 6.89
C THR A 282 -7.64 -14.22 7.05
N PHE A 283 -6.67 -15.14 7.00
CA PHE A 283 -6.92 -16.56 7.24
C PHE A 283 -7.20 -16.87 8.71
N THR A 284 -6.55 -16.14 9.62
CA THR A 284 -6.71 -16.27 11.07
C THR A 284 -6.71 -14.89 11.70
N ASP A 285 -7.48 -14.74 12.78
CA ASP A 285 -7.28 -13.61 13.68
C ASP A 285 -5.80 -13.54 14.10
N ASN A 286 -5.27 -12.33 14.14
CA ASN A 286 -3.85 -12.11 14.30
C ASN A 286 -3.59 -10.80 15.05
N PHE A 287 -2.32 -10.44 15.18
CA PHE A 287 -1.91 -9.17 15.78
C PHE A 287 -2.13 -8.04 14.75
N GLU A 288 -3.23 -7.32 14.87
CA GLU A 288 -3.66 -6.24 13.97
C GLU A 288 -2.92 -4.93 14.28
N TRP A 289 -1.59 -5.00 14.23
CA TRP A 289 -0.68 -3.86 14.29
C TRP A 289 -0.92 -2.96 15.51
N ALA A 290 -1.30 -1.69 15.29
CA ALA A 290 -1.54 -0.72 16.35
C ALA A 290 -2.80 -1.04 17.19
N GLU A 291 -3.74 -1.82 16.64
CA GLU A 291 -4.97 -2.21 17.33
C GLU A 291 -4.76 -3.45 18.23
N GLY A 292 -3.68 -4.21 18.04
CA GLY A 292 -3.37 -5.39 18.84
C GLY A 292 -4.29 -6.57 18.53
N TYR A 293 -4.91 -7.17 19.55
CA TYR A 293 -5.82 -8.31 19.43
C TYR A 293 -7.28 -7.94 19.79
N ASN A 294 -7.64 -6.65 19.69
CA ASN A 294 -8.92 -6.12 20.15
C ASN A 294 -10.04 -6.24 19.13
#